data_AF-A0AAW7FY29-F1
#
_entry.id   AF-A0AAW7FY29-F1
#
_cell.length_a   1.000
_cell.length_b   1.000
_cell.length_c   1.000
_cell.angle_alpha   90.00
_cell.angle_beta   90.00
_cell.angle_gamma   90.00
#
_symmetry.space_group_name_H-M   'P 1'
#
loop_
_entity.id
_entity.type
_entity.pdbx_description
1 polymer ?
#
loop_
_entity_poly.entity_id
_entity_poly.type
_entity_poly.pdbx_seq_one_letter_code
_entity_poly.pdbx_strand_id
1 'polypeptide(L)'
;MSRNIYLSLAVFALLPLAGGTASAQSSFIHQAENPFDNNSDGLPDLGMAPESRAGEKHFAEMVKAFGEASMTDNGLDTGEQAKQFAFGQVRDRVSEQVNQQLESWLSPWGNASVGLQVDNEGSFTGSRGSWFIPWQDNQRYLTWSQLGLTQQDRGLVSNAGIGQRWVRDGWLLGYNTFYDNLLDENLPRGGVGAEAWGEYLRLSANYYQPLSSWQGRFATQEQRMARGYDLTAQMRMPFYQHLNTSVSVEQYFGDQVDLFHSGTGYHNPVAVNLGLSYTPVPLITVTAQHKQGENGVSQNNLGLTLNYRFGVPLKKQLMVSEVANSRSLRGSRYDDPQRNNLPTLEYRQRKTLSVFLATPPWDLKPGETVALKLQVRSLHGIRRLAWQGDTQALSLTAGSNSRSAQGWTIIMPKWDNREGATNRWRLSVVVEDEQGQRVSSNEITLSLTEPFITVSENDPR
;
A
#
# COMPACT_ATOMS: atom_id res chain seq x y z
N MET A 1 34.78 10.77 7.19
CA MET A 1 33.99 11.17 8.39
C MET A 1 32.64 10.48 8.31
N SER A 2 32.50 9.37 9.03
CA SER A 2 31.25 8.61 9.13
C SER A 2 30.25 9.34 10.02
N ARG A 3 28.98 9.33 9.64
CA ARG A 3 27.88 9.78 10.47
C ARG A 3 26.93 8.59 10.65
N ASN A 4 27.04 7.94 11.80
CA ASN A 4 26.10 6.94 12.28
C ASN A 4 24.74 7.61 12.49
N ILE A 5 23.69 7.08 11.87
CA ILE A 5 22.31 7.43 12.17
C ILE A 5 21.69 6.24 12.88
N TYR A 6 21.46 6.42 14.18
CA TYR A 6 20.67 5.51 15.01
C TYR A 6 19.20 5.57 14.54
N LEU A 7 18.66 4.48 14.00
CA LEU A 7 17.22 4.31 13.83
C LEU A 7 16.63 3.79 15.14
N SER A 8 15.85 4.63 15.81
CA SER A 8 15.10 4.25 17.01
C SER A 8 13.96 3.29 16.65
N LEU A 9 14.01 2.07 17.19
CA LEU A 9 12.88 1.16 17.34
C LEU A 9 11.79 1.85 18.19
N ALA A 10 10.76 2.39 17.54
CA ALA A 10 9.58 2.92 18.23
C ALA A 10 8.34 2.89 17.33
N VAL A 11 7.97 1.72 16.82
CA VAL A 11 6.61 1.48 16.25
C VAL A 11 6.14 0.08 16.64
N PHE A 12 5.91 -0.14 17.93
CA PHE A 12 5.12 -1.26 18.46
C PHE A 12 4.22 -0.74 19.58
N ALA A 13 3.32 0.18 19.26
CA ALA A 13 2.29 0.63 20.19
C ALA A 13 1.15 1.31 19.44
N LEU A 14 0.29 0.52 18.79
CA LEU A 14 -1.07 0.94 18.42
C LEU A 14 -1.98 -0.31 18.41
N LEU A 15 -2.19 -0.89 19.60
CA LEU A 15 -3.34 -1.74 19.91
C LEU A 15 -4.37 -0.84 20.58
N PRO A 16 -5.60 -0.67 20.04
CA PRO A 16 -6.68 -0.19 20.87
C PRO A 16 -7.07 -1.30 21.85
N LEU A 17 -7.23 -0.92 23.11
CA LEU A 17 -7.82 -1.71 24.19
C LEU A 17 -9.14 -2.32 23.74
N ALA A 18 -9.15 -3.61 23.45
CA ALA A 18 -10.32 -4.46 23.56
C ALA A 18 -9.95 -5.55 24.56
N GLY A 19 -10.43 -5.42 25.80
CA GLY A 19 -10.33 -6.46 26.80
C GLY A 19 -10.94 -7.74 26.25
N GLY A 20 -10.09 -8.73 26.01
CA GLY A 20 -10.48 -10.03 25.45
C GLY A 20 -9.43 -11.04 25.85
N THR A 21 -9.68 -11.71 26.96
CA THR A 21 -8.88 -12.80 27.51
C THR A 21 -8.57 -13.86 26.44
N ALA A 22 -7.29 -14.23 26.28
CA ALA A 22 -6.89 -15.35 25.46
C ALA A 22 -7.31 -16.66 26.14
N SER A 23 -8.37 -17.29 25.64
CA SER A 23 -8.75 -18.66 26.01
C SER A 23 -8.98 -19.47 24.74
N ALA A 24 -7.93 -20.13 24.25
CA ALA A 24 -8.07 -21.17 23.23
C ALA A 24 -8.17 -22.52 23.96
N GLN A 25 -9.39 -23.01 24.20
CA GLN A 25 -9.61 -24.42 24.50
C GLN A 25 -9.73 -25.18 23.17
N SER A 26 -8.85 -26.17 23.00
CA SER A 26 -8.72 -27.05 21.83
C SER A 26 -9.80 -28.14 21.81
N SER A 27 -11.08 -27.77 21.75
CA SER A 27 -12.18 -28.75 21.75
C SER A 27 -12.28 -29.58 20.45
N PHE A 28 -11.66 -29.16 19.34
CA PHE A 28 -11.86 -29.79 18.03
C PHE A 28 -10.79 -30.78 17.58
N ILE A 29 -9.58 -30.77 18.17
CA ILE A 29 -8.59 -31.80 17.86
C ILE A 29 -9.02 -33.15 18.47
N HIS A 30 -9.61 -33.13 19.67
CA HIS A 30 -10.15 -34.32 20.30
C HIS A 30 -11.40 -34.88 19.61
N GLN A 31 -12.27 -34.04 19.05
CA GLN A 31 -13.52 -34.51 18.41
C GLN A 31 -13.32 -35.00 16.96
N ALA A 32 -12.14 -34.76 16.37
CA ALA A 32 -11.75 -35.32 15.08
C ALA A 32 -11.22 -36.76 15.17
N GLU A 33 -10.93 -37.26 16.39
CA GLU A 33 -10.51 -38.66 16.61
C GLU A 33 -11.70 -39.63 16.78
N ASN A 34 -12.86 -39.18 17.29
CA ASN A 34 -14.03 -40.05 17.54
C ASN A 34 -15.36 -39.39 17.14
N PRO A 35 -15.91 -39.68 15.95
CA PRO A 35 -17.09 -38.99 15.42
C PRO A 35 -18.45 -39.43 16.03
N PHE A 36 -18.47 -40.31 17.04
CA PHE A 36 -19.71 -40.88 17.59
C PHE A 36 -19.84 -40.86 19.12
N ASP A 37 -18.98 -40.18 19.87
CA ASP A 37 -19.16 -40.08 21.32
C ASP A 37 -20.03 -38.86 21.65
N ASN A 38 -21.35 -39.10 21.69
CA ASN A 38 -22.37 -38.10 21.99
C ASN A 38 -23.01 -38.41 23.34
N ASN A 39 -22.29 -38.16 24.45
CA ASN A 39 -22.91 -38.12 25.78
C ASN A 39 -23.26 -36.67 26.13
N SER A 40 -24.54 -36.39 25.94
CA SER A 40 -25.24 -35.22 26.43
C SER A 40 -25.53 -35.41 27.92
N ASP A 41 -24.85 -34.65 28.79
CA ASP A 41 -25.43 -34.17 30.04
C ASP A 41 -24.55 -33.10 30.69
N GLY A 42 -25.11 -31.92 30.92
CA GLY A 42 -24.41 -30.81 31.57
C GLY A 42 -24.93 -29.45 31.13
N LEU A 43 -25.82 -28.86 31.94
CA LEU A 43 -26.36 -27.51 31.82
C LEU A 43 -25.25 -26.45 31.63
N PRO A 44 -25.56 -25.26 31.04
CA PRO A 44 -24.57 -24.21 30.87
C PRO A 44 -24.23 -23.60 32.23
N ASP A 45 -23.03 -23.87 32.72
CA ASP A 45 -22.46 -23.24 33.90
C ASP A 45 -22.05 -21.80 33.56
N LEU A 46 -22.79 -20.83 34.12
CA LEU A 46 -22.46 -19.42 34.10
C LEU A 46 -21.44 -19.15 35.22
N GLY A 47 -20.22 -19.66 35.03
CA GLY A 47 -19.10 -19.50 35.97
C GLY A 47 -17.98 -18.66 35.37
N MET A 48 -17.74 -17.48 35.93
CA MET A 48 -16.57 -16.65 35.66
C MET A 48 -15.28 -17.45 35.90
N ALA A 49 -14.52 -17.74 34.83
CA ALA A 49 -13.22 -18.43 34.93
C ALA A 49 -12.05 -17.42 35.06
N PRO A 50 -10.99 -17.75 35.81
CA PRO A 50 -9.98 -16.78 36.27
C PRO A 50 -8.94 -16.42 35.19
N GLU A 51 -8.42 -15.20 35.26
CA GLU A 51 -7.42 -14.63 34.35
C GLU A 51 -6.10 -15.44 34.32
N SER A 52 -5.73 -15.96 33.14
CA SER A 52 -4.45 -16.65 32.93
C SER A 52 -3.40 -15.72 32.34
N ARG A 53 -2.46 -15.26 33.19
CA ARG A 53 -1.24 -14.51 32.83
C ARG A 53 -0.20 -15.33 32.03
N ALA A 54 -0.49 -16.60 31.70
CA ALA A 54 0.45 -17.49 31.03
C ALA A 54 0.59 -17.19 29.53
N GLY A 55 -0.50 -16.78 28.86
CA GLY A 55 -0.50 -16.47 27.42
C GLY A 55 0.29 -15.20 27.08
N GLU A 56 0.18 -14.16 27.91
CA GLU A 56 0.92 -12.90 27.74
C GLU A 56 2.43 -13.07 27.91
N LYS A 57 2.83 -13.91 28.87
CA LYS A 57 4.24 -14.25 29.09
C LYS A 57 4.84 -15.04 27.91
N HIS A 58 4.05 -15.96 27.34
CA HIS A 58 4.44 -16.72 26.15
C HIS A 58 4.60 -15.85 24.89
N PHE A 59 3.72 -14.86 24.70
CA PHE A 59 3.85 -13.90 23.59
C PHE A 59 5.05 -12.96 23.77
N ALA A 60 5.32 -12.51 24.99
CA ALA A 60 6.49 -11.69 25.29
C ALA A 60 7.82 -12.45 25.07
N GLU A 61 7.89 -13.72 25.49
CA GLU A 61 9.05 -14.59 25.23
C GLU A 61 9.23 -14.87 23.73
N MET A 62 8.13 -14.97 22.97
CA MET A 62 8.13 -15.15 21.50
C MET A 62 8.65 -13.91 20.76
N VAL A 63 8.16 -12.72 21.10
CA VAL A 63 8.62 -11.45 20.49
C VAL A 63 10.09 -11.21 20.84
N LYS A 64 10.50 -11.56 22.06
CA LYS A 64 11.89 -11.51 22.49
C LYS A 64 12.77 -12.48 21.71
N ALA A 65 12.35 -13.74 21.51
CA ALA A 65 13.10 -14.73 20.75
C ALA A 65 13.24 -14.35 19.26
N PHE A 66 12.19 -13.77 18.67
CA PHE A 66 12.22 -13.27 17.29
C PHE A 66 13.10 -12.02 17.15
N GLY A 67 13.07 -11.12 18.15
CA GLY A 67 13.89 -9.91 18.19
C GLY A 67 15.38 -10.18 18.47
N GLU A 68 15.69 -11.11 19.37
CA GLU A 68 17.07 -11.52 19.67
C GLU A 68 17.70 -12.29 18.50
N ALA A 69 16.92 -13.12 17.79
CA ALA A 69 17.38 -13.84 16.60
C ALA A 69 17.72 -12.91 15.41
N SER A 70 17.12 -11.72 15.35
CA SER A 70 17.41 -10.71 14.32
C SER A 70 18.66 -9.87 14.60
N MET A 71 19.29 -9.99 15.78
CA MET A 71 20.41 -9.11 16.20
C MET A 71 21.75 -9.83 16.37
N THR A 72 21.86 -11.10 16.00
CA THR A 72 23.13 -11.85 16.08
C THR A 72 23.92 -11.72 14.78
N ASP A 73 24.82 -10.74 14.74
CA ASP A 73 25.78 -10.52 13.67
C ASP A 73 26.92 -11.55 13.74
N ASN A 74 26.93 -12.53 12.84
CA ASN A 74 28.01 -13.50 12.67
C ASN A 74 28.30 -13.72 11.17
N GLY A 75 28.63 -12.65 10.44
CA GLY A 75 29.63 -12.59 9.37
C GLY A 75 29.77 -13.69 8.29
N LEU A 76 28.73 -14.48 7.96
CA LEU A 76 28.78 -15.54 6.92
C LEU A 76 27.49 -15.57 6.08
N ASP A 77 27.63 -16.05 4.83
CA ASP A 77 26.67 -15.92 3.72
C ASP A 77 25.24 -16.44 4.02
N THR A 78 24.28 -15.57 3.69
CA THR A 78 22.84 -15.57 3.95
C THR A 78 22.05 -16.80 3.46
N GLY A 79 22.62 -17.64 2.59
CA GLY A 79 21.95 -18.81 2.02
C GLY A 79 22.05 -20.09 2.86
N GLU A 80 23.11 -20.27 3.65
CA GLU A 80 23.33 -21.49 4.43
C GLU A 80 22.79 -21.41 5.86
N GLN A 81 22.70 -20.20 6.43
CA GLN A 81 22.18 -19.96 7.79
C GLN A 81 20.68 -20.24 7.91
N ALA A 82 19.88 -19.96 6.86
CA ALA A 82 18.45 -20.27 6.84
C ALA A 82 18.19 -21.80 6.85
N LYS A 83 19.04 -22.58 6.19
CA LYS A 83 18.95 -24.05 6.17
C LYS A 83 19.39 -24.66 7.50
N GLN A 84 20.44 -24.14 8.13
CA GLN A 84 20.87 -24.63 9.45
C GLN A 84 19.90 -24.25 10.57
N PHE A 85 19.23 -23.09 10.51
CA PHE A 85 18.22 -22.68 11.50
C PHE A 85 16.93 -23.51 11.41
N ALA A 86 16.46 -23.83 10.20
CA ALA A 86 15.27 -24.66 9.99
C ALA A 86 15.48 -26.14 10.39
N PHE A 87 16.69 -26.69 10.22
CA PHE A 87 16.98 -28.10 10.53
C PHE A 87 17.65 -28.33 11.90
N GLY A 88 18.38 -27.35 12.44
CA GLY A 88 19.16 -27.51 13.68
C GLY A 88 18.30 -27.63 14.94
N GLN A 89 17.32 -26.74 15.13
CA GLN A 89 16.40 -26.84 16.28
C GLN A 89 15.42 -28.01 16.18
N VAL A 90 15.11 -28.44 14.96
CA VAL A 90 14.24 -29.60 14.70
C VAL A 90 14.98 -30.89 15.00
N ARG A 91 16.26 -31.01 14.63
CA ARG A 91 17.03 -32.25 14.82
C ARG A 91 17.37 -32.54 16.28
N ASP A 92 17.72 -31.52 17.08
CA ASP A 92 18.14 -31.73 18.46
C ASP A 92 16.98 -32.01 19.44
N ARG A 93 15.72 -31.87 18.97
CA ARG A 93 14.50 -32.17 19.75
C ARG A 93 13.65 -33.32 19.21
N VAL A 94 14.09 -33.98 18.14
CA VAL A 94 13.48 -35.20 17.61
C VAL A 94 14.24 -36.39 18.19
N SER A 95 14.05 -36.62 19.50
CA SER A 95 14.34 -37.92 20.12
C SER A 95 13.03 -38.71 20.16
N GLU A 96 13.09 -40.00 19.81
CA GLU A 96 12.04 -40.87 19.23
C GLU A 96 10.74 -41.12 20.05
N GLN A 97 10.34 -40.27 20.99
CA GLN A 97 9.20 -40.54 21.89
C GLN A 97 8.18 -39.40 22.11
N VAL A 98 8.03 -38.45 21.18
CA VAL A 98 7.08 -37.33 21.38
C VAL A 98 6.25 -37.00 20.13
N ASN A 99 5.37 -37.91 19.69
CA ASN A 99 4.45 -37.61 18.58
C ASN A 99 3.08 -37.05 19.02
N GLN A 100 2.60 -37.33 20.25
CA GLN A 100 1.25 -36.95 20.66
C GLN A 100 1.16 -35.59 21.40
N GLN A 101 2.25 -35.11 22.01
CA GLN A 101 2.28 -33.83 22.74
C GLN A 101 2.67 -32.61 21.90
N LEU A 102 3.33 -32.81 20.76
CA LEU A 102 3.73 -31.71 19.87
C LEU A 102 2.55 -31.14 19.07
N GLU A 103 1.60 -31.99 18.67
CA GLU A 103 0.46 -31.56 17.85
C GLU A 103 -0.47 -30.61 18.61
N SER A 104 -0.68 -30.82 19.91
CA SER A 104 -1.52 -29.94 20.74
C SER A 104 -0.86 -28.58 21.04
N TRP A 105 0.46 -28.55 21.25
CA TRP A 105 1.23 -27.31 21.49
C TRP A 105 1.34 -26.42 20.25
N LEU A 106 1.44 -27.04 19.06
CA LEU A 106 1.54 -26.34 17.78
C LEU A 106 0.18 -25.99 17.18
N SER A 107 -0.89 -26.68 17.55
CA SER A 107 -2.25 -26.42 17.03
C SER A 107 -2.74 -24.96 17.06
N PRO A 108 -2.37 -24.11 18.04
CA PRO A 108 -2.79 -22.70 18.04
C PRO A 108 -2.05 -21.85 17.00
N TRP A 109 -1.00 -22.38 16.36
CA TRP A 109 -0.12 -21.61 15.48
C TRP A 109 -0.72 -21.43 14.06
N GLY A 110 -1.92 -21.95 13.81
CA GLY A 110 -2.68 -21.68 12.60
C GLY A 110 -2.03 -22.24 11.33
N ASN A 111 -1.87 -21.41 10.30
CA ASN A 111 -1.38 -21.82 8.99
C ASN A 111 -0.20 -20.95 8.53
N ALA A 112 0.83 -21.58 7.99
CA ALA A 112 1.91 -20.89 7.30
C ALA A 112 1.89 -21.22 5.81
N SER A 113 2.04 -20.21 4.97
CA SER A 113 2.09 -20.35 3.51
C SER A 113 3.39 -19.76 2.97
N VAL A 114 4.08 -20.51 2.11
CA VAL A 114 5.28 -20.05 1.39
C VAL A 114 5.05 -20.23 -0.09
N GLY A 115 5.09 -19.14 -0.84
CA GLY A 115 4.85 -19.08 -2.27
C GLY A 115 6.08 -18.63 -3.05
N LEU A 116 6.26 -19.19 -4.23
CA LEU A 116 7.24 -18.79 -5.24
C LEU A 116 6.48 -18.48 -6.53
N GLN A 117 6.85 -17.41 -7.22
CA GLN A 117 6.25 -17.01 -8.49
C GLN A 117 7.30 -16.88 -9.59
N VAL A 118 6.92 -17.26 -10.80
CA VAL A 118 7.74 -17.26 -12.01
C VAL A 118 6.91 -16.74 -13.18
N ASP A 119 7.51 -15.96 -14.06
CA ASP A 119 6.88 -15.49 -15.31
C ASP A 119 6.98 -16.53 -16.45
N ASN A 120 6.51 -16.14 -17.66
CA ASN A 120 6.59 -17.01 -18.85
C ASN A 120 8.03 -17.27 -19.30
N GLU A 121 8.93 -16.34 -19.02
CA GLU A 121 10.34 -16.37 -19.38
C GLU A 121 11.15 -17.26 -18.44
N GLY A 122 10.54 -17.77 -17.37
CA GLY A 122 11.19 -18.59 -16.36
C GLY A 122 11.97 -17.76 -15.33
N SER A 123 11.82 -16.43 -15.34
CA SER A 123 12.43 -15.55 -14.36
C SER A 123 11.61 -15.54 -13.08
N PHE A 124 12.33 -15.52 -11.96
CA PHE A 124 11.73 -15.48 -10.64
C PHE A 124 11.15 -14.08 -10.36
N THR A 125 9.83 -14.00 -10.20
CA THR A 125 9.11 -12.71 -10.01
C THR A 125 8.86 -12.38 -8.54
N GLY A 126 9.12 -13.32 -7.63
CA GLY A 126 9.10 -13.06 -6.20
C GLY A 126 8.81 -14.27 -5.32
N SER A 127 9.08 -14.11 -4.02
CA SER A 127 8.69 -15.02 -2.95
C SER A 127 7.74 -14.36 -2.00
N ARG A 128 6.87 -15.17 -1.38
CA ARG A 128 5.95 -14.73 -0.34
C ARG A 128 6.01 -15.71 0.82
N GLY A 129 6.07 -15.20 2.04
CA GLY A 129 5.72 -15.92 3.25
C GLY A 129 4.53 -15.26 3.94
N SER A 130 3.56 -16.04 4.38
CA SER A 130 2.49 -15.56 5.27
C SER A 130 2.21 -16.53 6.42
N TRP A 131 1.80 -15.97 7.55
CA TRP A 131 1.45 -16.69 8.76
C TRP A 131 0.10 -16.20 9.27
N PHE A 132 -0.88 -17.09 9.24
CA PHE A 132 -2.24 -16.89 9.73
C PHE A 132 -2.37 -17.47 11.13
N ILE A 133 -2.81 -16.64 12.08
CA ILE A 133 -2.85 -16.95 13.51
C ILE A 133 -4.30 -16.81 14.01
N PRO A 134 -4.96 -17.92 14.42
CA PRO A 134 -6.28 -17.88 15.04
C PRO A 134 -6.17 -17.47 16.52
N TRP A 135 -6.92 -16.44 16.94
CA TRP A 135 -6.96 -15.97 18.35
C TRP A 135 -8.16 -16.53 19.10
N GLN A 136 -9.33 -16.40 18.49
CA GLN A 136 -10.58 -16.91 19.03
C GLN A 136 -11.23 -17.74 17.95
N ASP A 137 -11.36 -19.03 18.19
CA ASP A 137 -11.92 -19.96 17.22
C ASP A 137 -13.02 -20.79 17.87
N ASN A 138 -14.25 -20.63 17.38
CA ASN A 138 -15.36 -21.49 17.72
C ASN A 138 -16.21 -21.80 16.50
N GLN A 139 -17.34 -22.49 16.68
CA GLN A 139 -18.20 -22.91 15.57
C GLN A 139 -18.89 -21.74 14.84
N ARG A 140 -19.09 -20.60 15.51
CA ARG A 140 -19.80 -19.44 14.96
C ARG A 140 -18.88 -18.34 14.46
N TYR A 141 -17.74 -18.11 15.08
CA TYR A 141 -16.81 -17.05 14.73
C TYR A 141 -15.35 -17.49 14.84
N LEU A 142 -14.50 -16.86 14.04
CA LEU A 142 -13.06 -16.97 14.02
C LEU A 142 -12.46 -15.56 13.94
N THR A 143 -11.77 -15.14 15.00
CA THR A 143 -10.97 -13.92 15.01
C THR A 143 -9.51 -14.31 14.79
N TRP A 144 -8.84 -13.63 13.87
CA TRP A 144 -7.51 -13.99 13.40
C TRP A 144 -6.64 -12.78 13.13
N SER A 145 -5.33 -12.98 13.12
CA SER A 145 -4.36 -12.04 12.56
C SER A 145 -3.50 -12.72 11.51
N GLN A 146 -2.94 -11.93 10.60
CA GLN A 146 -2.03 -12.41 9.59
C GLN A 146 -0.80 -11.51 9.53
N LEU A 147 0.36 -12.12 9.44
CA LEU A 147 1.63 -11.47 9.13
C LEU A 147 2.17 -12.02 7.81
N GLY A 148 2.76 -11.17 6.99
CA GLY A 148 3.30 -11.56 5.70
C GLY A 148 4.50 -10.73 5.29
N LEU A 149 5.38 -11.37 4.53
CA LEU A 149 6.53 -10.75 3.88
C LEU A 149 6.55 -11.22 2.43
N THR A 150 6.66 -10.29 1.50
CA THR A 150 6.73 -10.57 0.07
C THR A 150 7.94 -9.87 -0.53
N GLN A 151 8.87 -10.64 -1.09
CA GLN A 151 10.01 -10.11 -1.82
C GLN A 151 9.67 -10.04 -3.31
N GLN A 152 9.92 -8.90 -3.92
CA GLN A 152 9.81 -8.69 -5.37
C GLN A 152 11.00 -7.92 -5.91
N ASP A 153 11.05 -7.74 -7.24
CA ASP A 153 12.06 -6.93 -7.93
C ASP A 153 12.14 -5.48 -7.42
N ARG A 154 11.03 -4.96 -6.90
CA ARG A 154 10.92 -3.57 -6.40
C ARG A 154 11.25 -3.39 -4.94
N GLY A 155 11.42 -4.49 -4.22
CA GLY A 155 11.70 -4.44 -2.79
C GLY A 155 10.89 -5.40 -1.95
N LEU A 156 11.08 -5.25 -0.64
CA LEU A 156 10.42 -6.06 0.38
C LEU A 156 9.13 -5.38 0.87
N VAL A 157 8.02 -6.09 0.76
CA VAL A 157 6.72 -5.66 1.25
C VAL A 157 6.38 -6.43 2.52
N SER A 158 6.02 -5.72 3.59
CA SER A 158 5.41 -6.31 4.77
C SER A 158 3.90 -6.12 4.77
N ASN A 159 3.18 -7.11 5.27
CA ASN A 159 1.73 -7.08 5.42
C ASN A 159 1.39 -7.51 6.86
N ALA A 160 0.56 -6.73 7.55
CA ALA A 160 0.01 -7.08 8.85
C ALA A 160 -1.48 -6.83 8.83
N GLY A 161 -2.29 -7.80 9.22
CA GLY A 161 -3.74 -7.66 9.19
C GLY A 161 -4.44 -8.40 10.31
N ILE A 162 -5.68 -7.99 10.54
CA ILE A 162 -6.60 -8.60 11.49
C ILE A 162 -7.97 -8.75 10.81
N GLY A 163 -8.71 -9.77 11.21
CA GLY A 163 -10.02 -10.01 10.67
C GLY A 163 -10.88 -10.91 11.53
N GLN A 164 -12.15 -10.95 11.16
CA GLN A 164 -13.13 -11.85 11.76
C GLN A 164 -13.96 -12.52 10.68
N ARG A 165 -14.22 -13.81 10.86
CA ARG A 165 -15.09 -14.63 10.02
C ARG A 165 -16.20 -15.20 10.89
N TRP A 166 -17.44 -15.19 10.43
CA TRP A 166 -18.57 -15.83 11.09
C TRP A 166 -19.34 -16.75 10.16
N VAL A 167 -19.84 -17.85 10.71
CA VAL A 167 -20.62 -18.85 9.98
C VAL A 167 -22.10 -18.57 10.16
N ARG A 168 -22.83 -18.47 9.06
CA ARG A 168 -24.29 -18.26 9.04
C ARG A 168 -24.90 -18.97 7.84
N ASP A 169 -25.86 -19.86 8.09
CA ASP A 169 -26.70 -20.50 7.06
C ASP A 169 -25.89 -21.15 5.91
N GLY A 170 -24.77 -21.81 6.23
CA GLY A 170 -23.89 -22.46 5.24
C GLY A 170 -22.94 -21.51 4.50
N TRP A 171 -22.87 -20.25 4.92
CA TRP A 171 -21.90 -19.26 4.46
C TRP A 171 -20.94 -18.88 5.57
N LEU A 172 -19.70 -18.59 5.19
CA LEU A 172 -18.72 -17.92 6.01
C LEU A 172 -18.58 -16.49 5.49
N LEU A 173 -18.96 -15.53 6.33
CA LEU A 173 -18.86 -14.11 6.02
C LEU A 173 -17.73 -13.52 6.85
N GLY A 174 -17.00 -12.56 6.33
CA GLY A 174 -15.92 -11.95 7.09
C GLY A 174 -15.60 -10.53 6.68
N TYR A 175 -14.89 -9.85 7.56
CA TYR A 175 -14.21 -8.61 7.25
C TYR A 175 -12.77 -8.68 7.73
N ASN A 176 -11.91 -7.91 7.09
CA ASN A 176 -10.52 -7.81 7.45
C ASN A 176 -9.99 -6.38 7.21
N THR A 177 -8.89 -6.07 7.89
CA THR A 177 -8.16 -4.81 7.72
C THR A 177 -6.68 -5.11 7.72
N PHE A 178 -5.97 -4.46 6.82
CA PHE A 178 -4.54 -4.67 6.57
C PHE A 178 -3.78 -3.35 6.60
N TYR A 179 -2.55 -3.42 7.09
CA TYR A 179 -1.51 -2.44 6.94
C TYR A 179 -0.40 -3.08 6.11
N ASP A 180 -0.14 -2.52 4.94
CA ASP A 180 0.98 -2.91 4.08
C ASP A 180 2.04 -1.81 4.10
N ASN A 181 3.32 -2.20 4.05
CA ASN A 181 4.42 -1.25 3.90
C ASN A 181 5.45 -1.77 2.90
N LEU A 182 5.80 -0.95 1.90
CA LEU A 182 6.98 -1.19 1.09
C LEU A 182 8.19 -0.67 1.89
N LEU A 183 8.96 -1.59 2.46
CA LEU A 183 9.93 -1.29 3.51
C LEU A 183 11.10 -0.43 3.02
N ASP A 184 11.56 -0.68 1.79
CA ASP A 184 12.73 0.00 1.23
C ASP A 184 12.49 1.51 1.04
N GLU A 185 11.24 1.89 0.72
CA GLU A 185 10.85 3.27 0.45
C GLU A 185 9.96 3.86 1.56
N ASN A 186 9.56 3.04 2.55
CA ASN A 186 8.63 3.38 3.62
C ASN A 186 7.33 4.01 3.10
N LEU A 187 6.68 3.32 2.17
CA LEU A 187 5.37 3.68 1.65
C LEU A 187 4.31 2.80 2.33
N PRO A 188 3.45 3.36 3.21
CA PRO A 188 2.36 2.62 3.83
C PRO A 188 1.02 2.72 3.09
N ARG A 189 0.24 1.63 3.16
CA ARG A 189 -1.13 1.51 2.65
C ARG A 189 -2.03 0.76 3.63
N GLY A 190 -3.24 1.28 3.79
CA GLY A 190 -4.32 0.61 4.48
C GLY A 190 -5.19 -0.17 3.50
N GLY A 191 -5.63 -1.34 3.89
CA GLY A 191 -6.59 -2.15 3.16
C GLY A 191 -7.79 -2.50 4.04
N VAL A 192 -8.98 -2.49 3.48
CA VAL A 192 -10.18 -3.06 4.11
C VAL A 192 -10.78 -4.09 3.16
N GLY A 193 -11.18 -5.24 3.70
CA GLY A 193 -11.69 -6.35 2.91
C GLY A 193 -12.97 -6.94 3.48
N ALA A 194 -13.79 -7.48 2.61
CA ALA A 194 -15.00 -8.23 2.92
C ALA A 194 -14.99 -9.58 2.20
N GLU A 195 -15.47 -10.62 2.88
CA GLU A 195 -15.46 -12.00 2.42
C GLU A 195 -16.87 -12.59 2.50
N ALA A 196 -17.29 -13.32 1.46
CA ALA A 196 -18.51 -14.13 1.48
C ALA A 196 -18.22 -15.48 0.81
N TRP A 197 -17.98 -16.49 1.62
CA TRP A 197 -17.53 -17.81 1.20
C TRP A 197 -18.64 -18.83 1.40
N GLY A 198 -19.04 -19.47 0.31
CA GLY A 198 -19.88 -20.67 0.32
C GLY A 198 -19.06 -21.90 -0.04
N GLU A 199 -19.72 -23.04 -0.09
CA GLU A 199 -19.08 -24.34 -0.37
C GLU A 199 -18.50 -24.41 -1.80
N TYR A 200 -19.07 -23.70 -2.78
CA TYR A 200 -18.62 -23.73 -4.18
C TYR A 200 -18.21 -22.37 -4.75
N LEU A 201 -18.61 -21.28 -4.11
CA LEU A 201 -18.34 -19.91 -4.55
C LEU A 201 -17.77 -19.11 -3.40
N ARG A 202 -16.61 -18.50 -3.59
CA ARG A 202 -16.01 -17.55 -2.64
C ARG A 202 -15.91 -16.19 -3.30
N LEU A 203 -16.48 -15.19 -2.66
CA LEU A 203 -16.41 -13.81 -3.06
C LEU A 203 -15.52 -13.04 -2.08
N SER A 204 -14.71 -12.15 -2.61
CA SER A 204 -13.85 -11.27 -1.81
C SER A 204 -13.79 -9.90 -2.47
N ALA A 205 -13.91 -8.85 -1.67
CA ALA A 205 -13.87 -7.48 -2.12
C ALA A 205 -12.90 -6.71 -1.23
N ASN A 206 -11.94 -6.02 -1.83
CA ASN A 206 -10.91 -5.30 -1.09
C ASN A 206 -10.78 -3.88 -1.61
N TYR A 207 -10.58 -2.93 -0.70
CA TYR A 207 -10.31 -1.54 -1.00
C TYR A 207 -8.98 -1.13 -0.39
N TYR A 208 -8.18 -0.40 -1.16
CA TYR A 208 -6.83 0.02 -0.81
C TYR A 208 -6.71 1.54 -0.81
N GLN A 209 -6.18 2.05 0.30
CA GLN A 209 -5.99 3.48 0.52
C GLN A 209 -4.53 3.75 0.91
N PRO A 210 -3.80 4.59 0.17
CA PRO A 210 -2.47 5.04 0.59
C PRO A 210 -2.56 5.88 1.87
N LEU A 211 -1.64 5.62 2.80
CA LEU A 211 -1.55 6.33 4.09
C LEU A 211 -0.47 7.40 4.09
N SER A 212 0.47 7.35 3.14
CA SER A 212 1.47 8.41 2.91
C SER A 212 1.04 9.40 1.85
N SER A 213 1.59 10.61 1.94
CA SER A 213 1.61 11.58 0.85
C SER A 213 2.62 11.17 -0.23
N TRP A 214 2.63 11.91 -1.34
CA TRP A 214 3.69 11.81 -2.34
C TRP A 214 5.07 11.92 -1.71
N GLN A 215 5.96 10.98 -2.03
CA GLN A 215 7.35 10.96 -1.60
C GLN A 215 8.26 11.01 -2.83
N GLY A 216 9.41 11.67 -2.71
CA GLY A 216 10.37 11.76 -3.80
C GLY A 216 11.08 10.42 -4.02
N ARG A 217 11.02 9.88 -5.24
CA ARG A 217 11.81 8.72 -5.67
C ARG A 217 13.12 9.16 -6.33
N PHE A 218 12.99 10.13 -7.23
CA PHE A 218 14.09 10.77 -7.95
C PHE A 218 13.95 12.29 -7.89
N ALA A 219 14.94 13.04 -8.38
CA ALA A 219 14.90 14.50 -8.37
C ALA A 219 13.62 15.08 -9.01
N THR A 220 13.10 14.41 -10.05
CA THR A 220 11.98 14.87 -10.89
C THR A 220 10.72 14.01 -10.77
N GLN A 221 10.75 12.93 -9.97
CA GLN A 221 9.64 11.99 -9.86
C GLN A 221 9.27 11.74 -8.40
N GLU A 222 7.98 11.83 -8.13
CA GLU A 222 7.35 11.45 -6.87
C GLU A 222 6.58 10.15 -7.06
N GLN A 223 6.46 9.39 -5.99
CA GLN A 223 5.70 8.15 -5.95
C GLN A 223 4.83 8.08 -4.70
N ARG A 224 3.77 7.28 -4.82
CA ARG A 224 2.85 6.94 -3.74
C ARG A 224 2.27 5.57 -4.05
N MET A 225 1.72 4.90 -3.04
CA MET A 225 0.83 3.77 -3.32
C MET A 225 -0.44 4.26 -4.02
N ALA A 226 -0.88 3.51 -5.02
CA ALA A 226 -2.10 3.77 -5.75
C ALA A 226 -3.32 3.39 -4.89
N ARG A 227 -4.36 4.22 -4.96
CA ARG A 227 -5.67 3.86 -4.42
C ARG A 227 -6.39 2.96 -5.42
N GLY A 228 -7.15 1.99 -4.94
CA GLY A 228 -7.86 1.06 -5.82
C GLY A 228 -8.71 0.06 -5.08
N TYR A 229 -9.34 -0.82 -5.83
CA TYR A 229 -10.08 -1.95 -5.30
C TYR A 229 -9.88 -3.18 -6.17
N ASP A 230 -10.10 -4.34 -5.57
CA ASP A 230 -10.24 -5.59 -6.29
C ASP A 230 -11.51 -6.33 -5.86
N LEU A 231 -12.09 -7.06 -6.82
CA LEU A 231 -13.21 -7.97 -6.62
C LEU A 231 -12.78 -9.33 -7.15
N THR A 232 -12.81 -10.35 -6.31
CA THR A 232 -12.39 -11.70 -6.65
C THR A 232 -13.54 -12.68 -6.43
N ALA A 233 -13.82 -13.50 -7.45
CA ALA A 233 -14.72 -14.64 -7.37
C ALA A 233 -13.92 -15.92 -7.64
N GLN A 234 -13.96 -16.86 -6.69
CA GLN A 234 -13.36 -18.17 -6.83
C GLN A 234 -14.45 -19.23 -6.87
N MET A 235 -14.38 -20.10 -7.87
CA MET A 235 -15.33 -21.17 -8.09
C MET A 235 -14.63 -22.51 -7.93
N ARG A 236 -15.23 -23.38 -7.13
CA ARG A 236 -14.78 -24.76 -6.96
C ARG A 236 -15.69 -25.68 -7.76
N MET A 237 -15.08 -26.55 -8.56
CA MET A 237 -15.82 -27.53 -9.34
C MET A 237 -16.30 -28.68 -8.43
N PRO A 238 -17.61 -28.96 -8.32
CA PRO A 238 -18.13 -29.99 -7.42
C PRO A 238 -17.58 -31.40 -7.69
N PHE A 239 -17.31 -31.70 -8.96
CA PHE A 239 -16.80 -32.98 -9.45
C PHE A 239 -15.27 -33.06 -9.53
N TYR A 240 -14.57 -31.93 -9.35
CA TYR A 240 -13.10 -31.89 -9.44
C TYR A 240 -12.51 -31.07 -8.29
N GLN A 241 -12.40 -31.70 -7.12
CA GLN A 241 -12.06 -31.04 -5.85
C GLN A 241 -10.62 -30.53 -5.76
N HIS A 242 -9.76 -30.98 -6.68
CA HIS A 242 -8.37 -30.53 -6.78
C HIS A 242 -8.20 -29.24 -7.59
N LEU A 243 -9.25 -28.77 -8.27
CA LEU A 243 -9.18 -27.63 -9.19
C LEU A 243 -10.11 -26.50 -8.75
N ASN A 244 -9.57 -25.29 -8.63
CA ASN A 244 -10.37 -24.09 -8.52
C ASN A 244 -10.07 -23.15 -9.68
N THR A 245 -11.11 -22.45 -10.12
CA THR A 245 -11.00 -21.33 -11.05
C THR A 245 -11.25 -20.04 -10.28
N SER A 246 -10.62 -18.97 -10.72
CA SER A 246 -10.78 -17.65 -10.12
C SER A 246 -10.83 -16.59 -11.20
N VAL A 247 -11.68 -15.60 -10.98
CA VAL A 247 -11.79 -14.40 -11.79
C VAL A 247 -11.67 -13.23 -10.84
N SER A 248 -10.75 -12.33 -11.12
CA SER A 248 -10.60 -11.09 -10.36
C SER A 248 -10.60 -9.89 -11.29
N VAL A 249 -11.21 -8.81 -10.83
CA VAL A 249 -11.20 -7.51 -11.51
C VAL A 249 -10.61 -6.53 -10.53
N GLU A 250 -9.57 -5.81 -10.96
CA GLU A 250 -8.92 -4.77 -10.17
C GLU A 250 -8.91 -3.46 -10.94
N GLN A 251 -9.17 -2.38 -10.22
CA GLN A 251 -9.12 -1.03 -10.75
C GLN A 251 -8.39 -0.12 -9.76
N TYR A 252 -7.46 0.65 -10.30
CA TYR A 252 -6.70 1.63 -9.54
C TYR A 252 -6.89 3.01 -10.15
N PHE A 253 -6.73 4.04 -9.32
CA PHE A 253 -7.00 5.42 -9.72
C PHE A 253 -5.77 6.29 -9.56
N GLY A 254 -5.46 7.06 -10.60
CA GLY A 254 -4.31 7.93 -10.68
C GLY A 254 -3.93 8.24 -12.12
N ASP A 255 -3.03 9.21 -12.30
CA ASP A 255 -2.61 9.65 -13.64
C ASP A 255 -1.56 8.72 -14.26
N GLN A 256 -0.67 8.17 -13.45
CA GLN A 256 0.37 7.22 -13.88
C GLN A 256 0.48 6.06 -12.89
N VAL A 257 -0.47 5.14 -12.96
CA VAL A 257 -0.52 3.94 -12.11
C VAL A 257 0.10 2.74 -12.82
N ASP A 258 1.02 2.07 -12.14
CA ASP A 258 1.77 0.95 -12.70
C ASP A 258 1.21 -0.40 -12.23
N LEU A 259 0.07 -0.75 -12.84
CA LEU A 259 -0.71 -1.94 -12.49
C LEU A 259 0.00 -3.27 -12.81
N PHE A 260 0.88 -3.27 -13.80
CA PHE A 260 1.58 -4.47 -14.28
C PHE A 260 2.98 -4.63 -13.68
N HIS A 261 3.40 -3.69 -12.83
CA HIS A 261 4.75 -3.65 -12.26
C HIS A 261 5.84 -3.64 -13.35
N SER A 262 5.52 -3.15 -14.55
CA SER A 262 6.43 -3.03 -15.70
C SER A 262 7.23 -1.72 -15.69
N GLY A 263 6.87 -0.78 -14.81
CA GLY A 263 7.49 0.55 -14.73
C GLY A 263 6.79 1.58 -15.61
N THR A 264 5.78 1.18 -16.37
CA THR A 264 4.96 2.06 -17.20
C THR A 264 3.66 2.39 -16.47
N GLY A 265 3.42 3.68 -16.27
CA GLY A 265 2.20 4.17 -15.62
C GLY A 265 1.07 4.42 -16.62
N TYR A 266 -0.14 4.02 -16.26
CA TYR A 266 -1.37 4.18 -17.02
C TYR A 266 -2.38 5.05 -16.26
N HIS A 267 -3.27 5.73 -16.98
CA HIS A 267 -4.32 6.54 -16.36
C HIS A 267 -5.50 5.66 -15.97
N ASN A 268 -5.85 5.62 -14.67
CA ASN A 268 -6.95 4.84 -14.11
C ASN A 268 -7.09 3.39 -14.63
N PRO A 269 -6.01 2.58 -14.60
CA PRO A 269 -6.00 1.29 -15.27
C PRO A 269 -6.94 0.27 -14.62
N VAL A 270 -7.49 -0.57 -15.48
CA VAL A 270 -8.28 -1.76 -15.12
C VAL A 270 -7.56 -3.01 -15.60
N ALA A 271 -7.59 -4.07 -14.80
CA ALA A 271 -7.17 -5.39 -15.22
C ALA A 271 -8.16 -6.47 -14.78
N VAL A 272 -8.28 -7.50 -15.63
CA VAL A 272 -8.98 -8.74 -15.35
C VAL A 272 -7.95 -9.84 -15.24
N ASN A 273 -8.00 -10.62 -14.16
CA ASN A 273 -7.11 -11.74 -13.95
C ASN A 273 -7.91 -13.04 -13.84
N LEU A 274 -7.55 -14.00 -14.70
CA LEU A 274 -8.08 -15.35 -14.74
C LEU A 274 -7.05 -16.30 -14.12
N GLY A 275 -7.43 -16.96 -13.05
CA GLY A 275 -6.55 -17.88 -12.33
C GLY A 275 -7.10 -19.31 -12.31
N LEU A 276 -6.19 -20.27 -12.45
CA LEU A 276 -6.42 -21.70 -12.26
C LEU A 276 -5.52 -22.18 -11.13
N SER A 277 -6.06 -22.91 -10.16
CA SER A 277 -5.27 -23.51 -9.07
C SER A 277 -5.50 -25.02 -9.01
N TYR A 278 -4.42 -25.79 -8.98
CA TYR A 278 -4.42 -27.24 -8.82
C TYR A 278 -3.74 -27.64 -7.49
N THR A 279 -4.44 -28.45 -6.69
CA THR A 279 -4.01 -28.87 -5.36
C THR A 279 -3.95 -30.40 -5.29
N PRO A 280 -2.80 -31.02 -5.62
CA PRO A 280 -2.68 -32.48 -5.58
C PRO A 280 -2.82 -33.02 -4.15
N VAL A 281 -2.28 -32.31 -3.17
CA VAL A 281 -2.35 -32.61 -1.73
C VAL A 281 -2.53 -31.30 -0.96
N PRO A 282 -3.12 -31.30 0.26
CA PRO A 282 -3.35 -30.06 1.02
C PRO A 282 -2.11 -29.18 1.18
N LEU A 283 -0.93 -29.79 1.31
CA LEU A 283 0.34 -29.07 1.46
C LEU A 283 0.77 -28.29 0.22
N ILE A 284 0.35 -28.65 -0.99
CA ILE A 284 0.92 -28.11 -2.24
C ILE A 284 -0.19 -27.54 -3.11
N THR A 285 -0.04 -26.31 -3.57
CA THR A 285 -0.91 -25.70 -4.57
C THR A 285 -0.07 -25.13 -5.71
N VAL A 286 -0.41 -25.52 -6.94
CA VAL A 286 0.14 -24.95 -8.17
C VAL A 286 -0.89 -23.99 -8.74
N THR A 287 -0.47 -22.82 -9.17
CA THR A 287 -1.34 -21.78 -9.72
C THR A 287 -0.83 -21.33 -11.07
N ALA A 288 -1.76 -21.06 -11.99
CA ALA A 288 -1.50 -20.41 -13.25
C ALA A 288 -2.46 -19.23 -13.37
N GLN A 289 -1.94 -18.04 -13.68
CA GLN A 289 -2.70 -16.81 -13.73
C GLN A 289 -2.43 -16.10 -15.05
N HIS A 290 -3.47 -15.55 -15.65
CA HIS A 290 -3.42 -14.70 -16.83
C HIS A 290 -4.11 -13.38 -16.51
N LYS A 291 -3.32 -12.32 -16.41
CA LYS A 291 -3.79 -10.95 -16.16
C LYS A 291 -3.78 -10.18 -17.47
N GLN A 292 -4.93 -9.63 -17.82
CA GLN A 292 -5.16 -8.83 -19.01
C GLN A 292 -5.58 -7.42 -18.62
N GLY A 293 -4.92 -6.41 -19.16
CA GLY A 293 -5.21 -5.00 -18.96
C GLY A 293 -5.73 -4.32 -20.21
N GLU A 294 -5.99 -3.03 -20.06
CA GLU A 294 -6.30 -2.14 -21.17
C GLU A 294 -5.12 -2.06 -22.16
N ASN A 295 -5.42 -1.80 -23.43
CA ASN A 295 -4.44 -1.66 -24.52
C ASN A 295 -3.59 -2.91 -24.84
N GLY A 296 -4.08 -4.11 -24.50
CA GLY A 296 -3.44 -5.36 -24.89
C GLY A 296 -2.25 -5.78 -24.00
N VAL A 297 -2.00 -5.06 -22.90
CA VAL A 297 -0.97 -5.46 -21.92
C VAL A 297 -1.44 -6.72 -21.20
N SER A 298 -0.60 -7.74 -21.16
CA SER A 298 -0.91 -9.00 -20.48
C SER A 298 0.29 -9.51 -19.70
N GLN A 299 0.02 -10.22 -18.62
CA GLN A 299 1.04 -10.86 -17.79
C GLN A 299 0.56 -12.27 -17.40
N ASN A 300 1.46 -13.24 -17.48
CA ASN A 300 1.20 -14.61 -17.05
C ASN A 300 2.13 -14.97 -15.90
N ASN A 301 1.56 -15.56 -14.85
CA ASN A 301 2.35 -15.99 -13.70
C ASN A 301 2.05 -17.45 -13.40
N LEU A 302 3.11 -18.22 -13.15
CA LEU A 302 3.05 -19.54 -12.56
C LEU A 302 3.52 -19.45 -11.12
N GLY A 303 2.72 -20.01 -10.21
CA GLY A 303 3.01 -19.97 -8.77
C GLY A 303 3.01 -21.36 -8.15
N LEU A 304 3.94 -21.61 -7.25
CA LEU A 304 3.97 -22.80 -6.39
C LEU A 304 3.86 -22.34 -4.94
N THR A 305 2.87 -22.86 -4.22
CA THR A 305 2.63 -22.53 -2.81
C THR A 305 2.65 -23.79 -1.95
N LEU A 306 3.44 -23.74 -0.86
CA LEU A 306 3.47 -24.70 0.22
C LEU A 306 2.60 -24.18 1.37
N ASN A 307 1.55 -24.92 1.74
CA ASN A 307 0.58 -24.55 2.79
C ASN A 307 0.70 -25.52 3.97
N TYR A 308 1.39 -25.11 5.03
CA TYR A 308 1.57 -25.91 6.22
C TYR A 308 0.54 -25.55 7.30
N ARG A 309 -0.21 -26.54 7.77
CA ARG A 309 -1.21 -26.38 8.84
C ARG A 309 -0.65 -26.93 10.14
N PHE A 310 -0.46 -26.07 11.14
CA PHE A 310 0.05 -26.52 12.43
C PHE A 310 -1.01 -27.36 13.17
N GLY A 311 -0.58 -28.36 13.92
CA GLY A 311 -1.48 -29.30 14.63
C GLY A 311 -2.19 -30.33 13.75
N VAL A 312 -1.96 -30.34 12.43
CA VAL A 312 -2.43 -31.41 11.54
C VAL A 312 -1.25 -32.33 11.21
N PRO A 313 -1.36 -33.67 11.41
CA PRO A 313 -0.28 -34.59 11.08
C PRO A 313 0.19 -34.42 9.63
N LEU A 314 1.51 -34.34 9.41
CA LEU A 314 2.09 -34.16 8.07
C LEU A 314 1.58 -35.21 7.07
N LYS A 315 1.37 -36.45 7.53
CA LYS A 315 0.80 -37.54 6.73
C LYS A 315 -0.55 -37.14 6.11
N LYS A 316 -1.45 -36.51 6.87
CA LYS A 316 -2.76 -36.03 6.36
C LYS A 316 -2.57 -34.89 5.35
N GLN A 317 -1.60 -34.01 5.58
CA GLN A 317 -1.31 -32.89 4.66
C GLN A 317 -0.69 -33.34 3.33
N LEU A 318 -0.12 -34.54 3.28
CA LEU A 318 0.42 -35.20 2.08
C LEU A 318 -0.54 -36.22 1.46
N MET A 319 -1.74 -36.40 2.02
CA MET A 319 -2.74 -37.34 1.50
C MET A 319 -3.66 -36.65 0.48
N VAL A 320 -3.80 -37.27 -0.69
CA VAL A 320 -4.72 -36.82 -1.75
C VAL A 320 -6.18 -36.85 -1.27
N SER A 321 -6.56 -37.83 -0.46
CA SER A 321 -7.92 -37.98 0.08
C SER A 321 -8.35 -36.83 1.00
N GLU A 322 -7.40 -36.08 1.57
CA GLU A 322 -7.68 -34.96 2.48
C GLU A 322 -7.90 -33.63 1.75
N VAL A 323 -7.69 -33.57 0.42
CA VAL A 323 -7.92 -32.35 -0.36
C VAL A 323 -9.38 -31.90 -0.25
N ALA A 324 -10.33 -32.84 -0.36
CA ALA A 324 -11.76 -32.57 -0.20
C ALA A 324 -12.10 -31.84 1.11
N ASN A 325 -11.61 -32.40 2.22
CA ASN A 325 -11.85 -31.89 3.57
C ASN A 325 -11.16 -30.55 3.78
N SER A 326 -9.90 -30.41 3.37
CA SER A 326 -9.13 -29.17 3.50
C SER A 326 -9.74 -27.99 2.74
N ARG A 327 -10.45 -28.27 1.63
CA ARG A 327 -11.11 -27.28 0.76
C ARG A 327 -12.57 -27.01 1.10
N SER A 328 -13.20 -27.82 1.96
CA SER A 328 -14.55 -27.56 2.47
C SER A 328 -14.63 -26.21 3.17
N LEU A 329 -15.83 -25.65 3.35
CA LEU A 329 -16.00 -24.38 4.06
C LEU A 329 -15.39 -24.41 5.47
N ARG A 330 -15.54 -25.54 6.18
CA ARG A 330 -14.96 -25.74 7.51
C ARG A 330 -13.44 -25.84 7.47
N GLY A 331 -12.88 -26.61 6.52
CA GLY A 331 -11.44 -26.83 6.41
C GLY A 331 -10.67 -25.62 5.87
N SER A 332 -11.35 -24.74 5.14
CA SER A 332 -10.77 -23.55 4.53
C SER A 332 -10.94 -22.28 5.33
N ARG A 333 -11.64 -22.30 6.47
CA ARG A 333 -11.84 -21.10 7.30
C ARG A 333 -10.53 -20.47 7.82
N TYR A 334 -9.41 -21.18 7.74
CA TYR A 334 -8.06 -20.72 8.10
C TYR A 334 -7.20 -20.38 6.87
N ASP A 335 -7.77 -20.42 5.66
CA ASP A 335 -7.07 -20.01 4.45
C ASP A 335 -6.85 -18.49 4.47
N ASP A 336 -5.74 -18.04 3.87
CA ASP A 336 -5.45 -16.62 3.76
C ASP A 336 -6.58 -15.87 3.02
N PRO A 337 -6.90 -14.62 3.43
CA PRO A 337 -7.84 -13.76 2.72
C PRO A 337 -7.39 -13.52 1.28
N GLN A 338 -8.36 -13.51 0.37
CA GLN A 338 -8.11 -13.27 -1.05
C GLN A 338 -8.02 -11.77 -1.31
N ARG A 339 -6.79 -11.27 -1.49
CA ARG A 339 -6.46 -9.86 -1.68
C ARG A 339 -5.18 -9.67 -2.46
N ASN A 340 -4.98 -8.51 -3.07
CA ASN A 340 -3.70 -8.10 -3.62
C ASN A 340 -2.76 -7.60 -2.51
N ASN A 341 -1.79 -8.44 -2.15
CA ASN A 341 -0.81 -8.13 -1.10
C ASN A 341 0.37 -7.32 -1.61
N LEU A 342 0.46 -7.17 -2.94
CA LEU A 342 1.49 -6.41 -3.63
C LEU A 342 0.91 -5.02 -3.92
N PRO A 343 1.49 -3.98 -3.32
CA PRO A 343 0.98 -2.64 -3.51
C PRO A 343 1.30 -2.12 -4.90
N THR A 344 0.26 -1.75 -5.64
CA THR A 344 0.40 -1.00 -6.87
C THR A 344 0.86 0.43 -6.57
N LEU A 345 1.80 0.93 -7.37
CA LEU A 345 2.35 2.27 -7.24
C LEU A 345 1.72 3.23 -8.25
N GLU A 346 1.62 4.49 -7.83
CA GLU A 346 1.28 5.64 -8.64
C GLU A 346 2.48 6.59 -8.68
N TYR A 347 2.80 7.08 -9.86
CA TYR A 347 3.87 8.04 -10.08
C TYR A 347 3.31 9.39 -10.47
N ARG A 348 4.06 10.45 -10.16
CA ARG A 348 3.78 11.79 -10.66
C ARG A 348 5.08 12.51 -10.93
N GLN A 349 5.11 13.22 -12.05
CA GLN A 349 6.21 14.13 -12.33
C GLN A 349 6.15 15.30 -11.36
N ARG A 350 7.25 15.53 -10.64
CA ARG A 350 7.40 16.69 -9.77
C ARG A 350 7.48 17.94 -10.65
N LYS A 351 6.80 19.02 -10.24
CA LYS A 351 6.94 20.31 -10.93
C LYS A 351 8.38 20.81 -10.73
N THR A 352 9.20 20.66 -11.76
CA THR A 352 10.62 21.05 -11.81
C THR A 352 10.81 22.56 -11.95
N LEU A 353 9.84 23.23 -12.56
CA LEU A 353 9.79 24.68 -12.75
C LEU A 353 8.37 25.21 -12.49
N SER A 354 8.25 26.26 -11.69
CA SER A 354 7.02 27.01 -11.52
C SER A 354 7.32 28.48 -11.27
N VAL A 355 6.44 29.36 -11.76
CA VAL A 355 6.57 30.80 -11.63
C VAL A 355 5.24 31.43 -11.27
N PHE A 356 5.27 32.39 -10.36
CA PHE A 356 4.13 33.21 -9.97
C PHE A 356 4.54 34.68 -9.89
N LEU A 357 3.75 35.55 -10.51
CA LEU A 357 3.95 37.00 -10.51
C LEU A 357 2.96 37.63 -9.52
N ALA A 358 3.47 38.21 -8.44
CA ALA A 358 2.63 38.87 -7.46
C ALA A 358 2.00 40.14 -8.05
N THR A 359 0.70 40.31 -7.83
CA THR A 359 -0.02 41.54 -8.20
C THR A 359 0.37 42.67 -7.24
N PRO A 360 0.83 43.83 -7.74
CA PRO A 360 1.09 45.01 -6.91
C PRO A 360 -0.18 45.60 -6.29
N PRO A 361 -0.06 46.57 -5.37
CA PRO A 361 -1.21 47.31 -4.82
C PRO A 361 -2.08 47.93 -5.93
N TRP A 362 -3.38 48.09 -5.66
CA TRP A 362 -4.37 48.51 -6.66
C TRP A 362 -4.45 50.03 -6.90
N ASP A 363 -3.78 50.84 -6.08
CA ASP A 363 -3.83 52.31 -6.08
C ASP A 363 -2.62 52.95 -6.80
N LEU A 364 -2.25 52.40 -7.96
CA LEU A 364 -1.06 52.84 -8.70
C LEU A 364 -1.22 54.27 -9.23
N LYS A 365 -0.20 55.11 -8.97
CA LYS A 365 -0.18 56.51 -9.41
C LYS A 365 0.60 56.69 -10.72
N PRO A 366 0.23 57.68 -11.54
CA PRO A 366 0.99 58.02 -12.74
C PRO A 366 2.45 58.37 -12.39
N GLY A 367 3.41 57.77 -13.10
CA GLY A 367 4.85 57.97 -12.86
C GLY A 367 5.43 57.24 -11.65
N GLU A 368 4.64 56.45 -10.92
CA GLU A 368 5.12 55.65 -9.80
C GLU A 368 6.02 54.50 -10.26
N THR A 369 7.11 54.25 -9.53
CA THR A 369 7.96 53.08 -9.74
C THR A 369 7.48 51.92 -8.87
N VAL A 370 7.01 50.85 -9.50
CA VAL A 370 6.45 49.67 -8.82
C VAL A 370 7.44 48.52 -8.89
N ALA A 371 7.78 47.94 -7.73
CA ALA A 371 8.61 46.75 -7.66
C ALA A 371 7.79 45.49 -7.96
N LEU A 372 8.22 44.71 -8.96
CA LEU A 372 7.61 43.43 -9.30
C LEU A 372 8.26 42.31 -8.48
N LYS A 373 7.43 41.51 -7.82
CA LYS A 373 7.88 40.35 -7.03
C LYS A 373 7.56 39.07 -7.78
N LEU A 374 8.62 38.43 -8.30
CA LEU A 374 8.52 37.15 -8.96
C LEU A 374 8.89 36.01 -8.01
N GLN A 375 8.01 35.04 -7.85
CA GLN A 375 8.26 33.83 -7.09
C GLN A 375 8.52 32.69 -8.07
N VAL A 376 9.80 32.35 -8.25
CA VAL A 376 10.22 31.23 -9.10
C VAL A 376 10.70 30.09 -8.21
N ARG A 377 10.19 28.87 -8.46
CA ARG A 377 10.77 27.63 -7.93
C ARG A 377 11.30 26.84 -9.12
N SER A 378 12.61 26.67 -9.19
CA SER A 378 13.30 25.88 -10.22
C SER A 378 14.28 24.92 -9.56
N LEU A 379 14.26 23.65 -9.95
CA LEU A 379 15.27 22.65 -9.56
C LEU A 379 16.58 22.80 -10.33
N HIS A 380 16.54 23.37 -11.54
CA HIS A 380 17.68 23.45 -12.47
C HIS A 380 18.17 24.89 -12.70
N GLY A 381 17.88 25.81 -11.78
CA GLY A 381 18.23 27.22 -11.93
C GLY A 381 17.42 27.94 -13.00
N ILE A 382 17.69 29.24 -13.20
CA ILE A 382 17.00 30.09 -14.18
C ILE A 382 17.98 30.42 -15.30
N ARG A 383 17.67 30.02 -16.53
CA ARG A 383 18.45 30.35 -17.72
C ARG A 383 18.05 31.70 -18.30
N ARG A 384 16.74 31.96 -18.41
CA ARG A 384 16.19 33.17 -19.03
C ARG A 384 14.83 33.54 -18.44
N LEU A 385 14.60 34.85 -18.33
CA LEU A 385 13.29 35.46 -18.06
C LEU A 385 12.87 36.27 -19.28
N ALA A 386 11.65 36.07 -19.76
CA ALA A 386 11.07 36.79 -20.89
C ALA A 386 9.71 37.35 -20.51
N TRP A 387 9.61 38.67 -20.41
CA TRP A 387 8.37 39.36 -20.09
C TRP A 387 7.45 39.46 -21.31
N GLN A 388 6.15 39.33 -21.09
CA GLN A 388 5.10 39.35 -22.11
C GLN A 388 3.98 40.32 -21.70
N GLY A 389 3.21 40.79 -22.69
CA GLY A 389 2.18 41.81 -22.51
C GLY A 389 2.69 43.22 -22.85
N ASP A 390 2.21 44.23 -22.14
CA ASP A 390 2.42 45.66 -22.45
C ASP A 390 3.75 46.21 -21.93
N THR A 391 4.82 45.42 -22.09
CA THR A 391 6.16 45.71 -21.53
C THR A 391 6.78 47.01 -22.05
N GLN A 392 6.46 47.41 -23.29
CA GLN A 392 6.96 48.65 -23.89
C GLN A 392 6.30 49.89 -23.27
N ALA A 393 4.99 49.83 -23.01
CA ALA A 393 4.28 50.93 -22.37
C ALA A 393 4.74 51.10 -20.91
N LEU A 394 4.97 49.97 -20.21
CA LEU A 394 5.27 49.93 -18.78
C LEU A 394 6.74 50.25 -18.40
N SER A 395 7.58 50.65 -19.35
CA SER A 395 8.98 51.04 -19.10
C SER A 395 9.71 50.06 -18.15
N LEU A 396 9.61 48.76 -18.45
CA LEU A 396 10.12 47.69 -17.60
C LEU A 396 11.65 47.74 -17.49
N THR A 397 12.14 47.78 -16.25
CA THR A 397 13.58 47.84 -15.94
C THR A 397 14.00 46.60 -15.16
N ALA A 398 15.04 45.93 -15.66
CA ALA A 398 15.66 44.80 -14.97
C ALA A 398 16.57 45.25 -13.83
N GLY A 399 16.72 44.41 -12.81
CA GLY A 399 17.70 44.62 -11.75
C GLY A 399 19.15 44.37 -12.22
N SER A 400 20.06 44.19 -11.27
CA SER A 400 21.50 43.94 -11.54
C SER A 400 21.79 42.69 -12.38
N ASN A 401 20.85 41.75 -12.46
CA ASN A 401 20.94 40.57 -13.31
C ASN A 401 19.58 40.25 -13.93
N SER A 402 19.50 40.27 -15.26
CA SER A 402 18.29 39.94 -16.02
C SER A 402 17.86 38.46 -15.94
N ARG A 403 18.70 37.59 -15.36
CA ARG A 403 18.37 36.20 -15.03
C ARG A 403 17.87 36.01 -13.60
N SER A 404 17.96 37.05 -12.76
CA SER A 404 17.44 37.00 -11.39
C SER A 404 15.93 37.20 -11.37
N ALA A 405 15.24 36.46 -10.50
CA ALA A 405 13.82 36.68 -10.21
C ALA A 405 13.58 37.99 -9.40
N GLN A 406 14.63 38.68 -8.96
CA GLN A 406 14.55 39.84 -8.08
C GLN A 406 15.04 41.12 -8.78
N GLY A 407 14.52 42.26 -8.32
CA GLY A 407 14.98 43.58 -8.74
C GLY A 407 14.28 44.14 -9.99
N TRP A 408 13.20 43.51 -10.45
CA TRP A 408 12.40 44.02 -11.55
C TRP A 408 11.50 45.17 -11.07
N THR A 409 11.50 46.24 -11.84
CA THR A 409 10.67 47.43 -11.58
C THR A 409 10.00 47.89 -12.86
N ILE A 410 8.83 48.50 -12.73
CA ILE A 410 8.13 49.18 -13.82
C ILE A 410 7.89 50.62 -13.43
N ILE A 411 7.84 51.51 -14.42
CA ILE A 411 7.46 52.91 -14.20
C ILE A 411 6.10 53.09 -14.85
N MET A 412 5.10 53.45 -14.05
CA MET A 412 3.74 53.61 -14.54
C MET A 412 3.65 54.78 -15.53
N PRO A 413 2.99 54.61 -16.68
CA PRO A 413 2.79 55.69 -17.65
C PRO A 413 2.08 56.89 -17.04
N LYS A 414 2.18 58.03 -17.73
CA LYS A 414 1.32 59.18 -17.42
C LYS A 414 -0.14 58.82 -17.72
N TRP A 415 -1.05 59.40 -16.95
CA TRP A 415 -2.48 59.23 -17.18
C TRP A 415 -2.88 59.78 -18.57
N ASP A 416 -3.59 58.97 -19.35
CA ASP A 416 -4.09 59.36 -20.66
C ASP A 416 -5.56 59.78 -20.55
N ASN A 417 -5.82 61.07 -20.85
CA ASN A 417 -7.14 61.70 -20.78
C ASN A 417 -7.95 61.58 -22.07
N ARG A 418 -7.45 60.88 -23.10
CA ARG A 418 -8.18 60.71 -24.36
C ARG A 418 -9.43 59.85 -24.14
N GLU A 419 -10.52 60.24 -24.81
CA GLU A 419 -11.78 59.50 -24.76
C GLU A 419 -11.58 58.05 -25.26
N GLY A 420 -11.91 57.07 -24.41
CA GLY A 420 -11.67 55.64 -24.67
C GLY A 420 -10.31 55.08 -24.22
N ALA A 421 -9.43 55.88 -23.62
CA ALA A 421 -8.19 55.39 -23.04
C ALA A 421 -8.48 54.46 -21.84
N THR A 422 -7.91 53.25 -21.87
CA THR A 422 -8.20 52.23 -20.86
C THR A 422 -7.37 52.39 -19.58
N ASN A 423 -6.18 53.02 -19.65
CA ASN A 423 -5.22 53.16 -18.55
C ASN A 423 -4.96 51.84 -17.78
N ARG A 424 -5.00 50.72 -18.53
CA ARG A 424 -4.82 49.35 -18.03
C ARG A 424 -3.82 48.61 -18.89
N TRP A 425 -2.91 47.89 -18.22
CA TRP A 425 -1.85 47.13 -18.88
C TRP A 425 -1.76 45.72 -18.32
N ARG A 426 -1.50 44.75 -19.20
CA ARG A 426 -1.36 43.34 -18.84
C ARG A 426 0.09 42.94 -18.87
N LEU A 427 0.49 42.14 -17.89
CA LEU A 427 1.87 41.70 -17.74
C LEU A 427 1.92 40.25 -17.28
N SER A 428 2.79 39.47 -17.91
CA SER A 428 3.15 38.12 -17.49
C SER A 428 4.63 37.87 -17.81
N VAL A 429 5.18 36.77 -17.30
CA VAL A 429 6.57 36.39 -17.55
C VAL A 429 6.71 34.90 -17.81
N VAL A 430 7.54 34.58 -18.81
CA VAL A 430 7.96 33.22 -19.14
C VAL A 430 9.35 33.00 -18.59
N VAL A 431 9.51 31.94 -17.80
CA VAL A 431 10.79 31.49 -17.26
C VAL A 431 11.24 30.27 -18.04
N GLU A 432 12.51 30.28 -18.46
CA GLU A 432 13.21 29.11 -19.02
C GLU A 432 14.29 28.65 -18.02
N ASP A 433 14.30 27.37 -17.68
CA ASP A 433 15.36 26.76 -16.87
C ASP A 433 16.57 26.31 -17.72
N GLU A 434 17.62 25.79 -17.08
CA GLU A 434 18.82 25.32 -17.79
C GLU A 434 18.60 24.07 -18.64
N GLN A 435 17.53 23.33 -18.40
CA GLN A 435 17.13 22.18 -19.22
C GLN A 435 16.25 22.59 -20.42
N GLY A 436 15.91 23.88 -20.55
CA GLY A 436 15.10 24.42 -21.64
C GLY A 436 13.60 24.29 -21.41
N GLN A 437 13.15 23.87 -20.22
CA GLN A 437 11.73 23.88 -19.85
C GLN A 437 11.24 25.32 -19.72
N ARG A 438 10.10 25.64 -20.33
CA ARG A 438 9.49 26.97 -20.30
C ARG A 438 8.14 26.94 -19.58
N VAL A 439 7.95 27.84 -18.62
CA VAL A 439 6.68 28.00 -17.89
C VAL A 439 6.31 29.48 -17.83
N SER A 440 5.04 29.80 -18.09
CA SER A 440 4.49 31.15 -17.96
C SER A 440 3.86 31.38 -16.59
N SER A 441 3.96 32.59 -16.07
CA SER A 441 3.28 33.02 -14.86
C SER A 441 1.78 33.24 -15.08
N ASN A 442 1.05 33.53 -14.00
CA ASN A 442 -0.23 34.22 -14.07
C ASN A 442 -0.07 35.59 -14.75
N GLU A 443 -1.11 36.05 -15.44
CA GLU A 443 -1.21 37.41 -15.96
C GLU A 443 -1.73 38.34 -14.86
N ILE A 444 -1.10 39.50 -14.69
CA ILE A 444 -1.58 40.57 -13.82
C ILE A 444 -2.09 41.73 -14.67
N THR A 445 -3.08 42.46 -14.16
CA THR A 445 -3.55 43.71 -14.77
C THR A 445 -3.20 44.87 -13.85
N LEU A 446 -2.46 45.83 -14.38
CA LEU A 446 -2.08 47.07 -13.70
C LEU A 446 -3.02 48.16 -14.19
N SER A 447 -3.70 48.83 -13.25
CA SER A 447 -4.64 49.91 -13.56
C SER A 447 -4.20 51.16 -12.82
N LEU A 448 -4.13 52.30 -13.51
CA LEU A 448 -3.91 53.57 -12.84
C LEU A 448 -5.17 54.04 -12.13
N THR A 449 -4.97 54.73 -11.01
CA THR A 449 -6.04 55.53 -10.39
C THR A 449 -6.09 56.91 -11.02
N GLU A 450 -7.29 57.38 -11.34
CA GLU A 450 -7.49 58.72 -11.90
C GLU A 450 -6.97 59.79 -10.92
N PRO A 451 -6.09 60.70 -11.37
CA PRO A 451 -5.58 61.75 -10.51
C PRO A 451 -6.70 62.75 -10.20
N PHE A 452 -6.91 63.06 -8.92
CA PHE A 452 -7.81 64.14 -8.50
C PHE A 452 -7.30 65.48 -9.03
N ILE A 453 -7.98 66.04 -10.04
CA ILE A 453 -7.74 67.41 -10.48
C ILE A 453 -8.51 68.33 -9.52
N THR A 454 -7.82 68.94 -8.56
CA THR A 454 -8.36 70.13 -7.88
C THR A 454 -8.42 71.25 -8.90
N VAL A 455 -9.61 71.56 -9.42
CA VAL A 455 -9.84 72.79 -10.18
C VAL A 455 -9.52 73.94 -9.25
N SER A 456 -8.42 74.66 -9.50
CA SER A 456 -8.13 75.89 -8.79
C SER A 456 -9.14 76.92 -9.26
N GLU A 457 -10.00 77.34 -8.35
CA GLU A 457 -10.99 78.41 -8.50
C GLU A 457 -10.25 79.74 -8.70
N ASN A 458 -9.78 79.97 -9.92
CA ASN A 458 -9.42 81.29 -10.42
C ASN A 458 -10.24 81.54 -11.68
N ASP A 459 -11.53 81.79 -11.46
CA ASP A 459 -12.37 82.51 -12.41
C ASP A 459 -12.32 84.01 -12.04
N PRO A 460 -11.69 84.84 -12.87
CA PRO A 460 -12.09 86.21 -13.00
C PRO A 460 -12.44 86.49 -14.47
N ARG A 461 -13.70 86.33 -14.85
CA ARG A 461 -14.56 87.38 -15.45
C ARG A 461 -15.80 86.85 -16.16
#